data_AF-A0A0F6SHF1-F1
#
_entry.id   AF-A0A0F6SHF1-F1
#
_cell.length_a   1.000
_cell.length_b   1.000
_cell.length_c   1.000
_cell.angle_alpha   90.00
_cell.angle_beta   90.00
_cell.angle_gamma   90.00
#
_symmetry.space_group_name_H-M   'P 1'
#
loop_
_entity.id
_entity.type
_entity.pdbx_description
1 polymer ?
#
loop_
_entity_poly.entity_id
_entity_poly.type
_entity_poly.pdbx_seq_one_letter_code
_entity_poly.pdbx_strand_id
1 'polypeptide(L)'
;MGTARASWLRMAQPALFAGDPFDRILNALDPRAGPKRRVVERCAAIVLIAWAPLAVASYAEGTFRGAPGSFASDILVHVRLLVSVPLLMIGEHAVARRFGAALEHLERAGLVPEDRRAAYRAAIASVERLHRAVWPDVVLVGLVAAFAVDDITAGRLERWMQPALVPGATLSLAGAWDLCFSLPVYRFLVGRWLWHFALWFLLLARVARVPLRLEATHPDRMAGLRFLSDAHESLAWLVLALSCTLAASLIMLLRHTGEAVDALDPTVLLFCIAAPLLAVSPMTVFAWPLERARRERHDDYGVAAADLSRRYVAKHIAGRSATPFPVDADEPSTHIDMSSSFQNCIDMRRAPVRRTTLILLFACAAVPMLAVYLQQLPMVEIVKRLRGLMG
;
A
#
# COMPACT_ATOMS: atom_id res chain seq x y z
N MET A 1 -15.55 22.76 30.51
CA MET A 1 -14.87 21.53 30.06
C MET A 1 -15.31 21.00 28.68
N GLY A 2 -16.10 21.73 27.88
CA GLY A 2 -16.57 21.28 26.56
C GLY A 2 -15.80 21.80 25.33
N THR A 3 -14.96 22.84 25.48
CA THR A 3 -14.34 23.56 24.36
C THR A 3 -12.96 23.03 23.97
N ALA A 4 -12.16 22.53 24.93
CA ALA A 4 -10.87 21.92 24.65
C ALA A 4 -10.99 20.55 23.96
N ARG A 5 -12.02 19.75 24.28
CA ARG A 5 -12.24 18.43 23.66
C ARG A 5 -12.64 18.54 22.18
N ALA A 6 -13.26 19.67 21.80
CA ALA A 6 -13.66 19.98 20.42
C ALA A 6 -12.53 20.54 19.54
N SER A 7 -11.42 21.02 20.13
CA SER A 7 -10.23 21.43 19.37
C SER A 7 -9.31 20.25 19.07
N TRP A 8 -9.19 19.28 19.98
CA TRP A 8 -8.46 18.03 19.72
C TRP A 8 -9.11 17.20 18.61
N LEU A 9 -10.45 17.13 18.52
CA LEU A 9 -11.14 16.41 17.43
C LEU A 9 -11.02 17.11 16.06
N ARG A 10 -10.74 18.42 16.02
CA ARG A 10 -10.43 19.15 14.77
C ARG A 10 -8.96 19.08 14.38
N MET A 11 -8.06 18.94 15.36
CA MET A 11 -6.63 18.65 15.12
C MET A 11 -6.39 17.14 14.85
N ALA A 12 -7.25 16.26 15.35
CA ALA A 12 -7.24 14.81 15.16
C ALA A 12 -8.06 14.37 13.93
N GLN A 13 -7.96 15.13 12.84
CA GLN A 13 -8.00 14.49 11.54
C GLN A 13 -6.57 14.46 11.02
N PRO A 14 -5.75 13.46 11.40
CA PRO A 14 -4.49 13.22 10.75
C PRO A 14 -4.83 12.60 9.40
N ALA A 15 -5.34 13.42 8.49
CA ALA A 15 -5.03 13.16 7.11
C ALA A 15 -3.59 13.63 6.94
N LEU A 16 -2.66 12.77 7.39
CA LEU A 16 -1.21 12.91 7.21
C LEU A 16 -0.85 13.13 5.73
N PHE A 17 -1.80 12.84 4.83
CA PHE A 17 -1.75 13.03 3.39
C PHE A 17 -2.84 13.96 2.82
N ALA A 18 -3.61 14.70 3.63
CA ALA A 18 -4.50 15.74 3.08
C ALA A 18 -3.88 17.14 3.21
N GLY A 19 -4.16 17.97 2.20
CA GLY A 19 -3.70 19.36 2.18
C GLY A 19 -2.30 19.53 1.60
N ASP A 20 -1.82 18.54 0.85
CA ASP A 20 -0.71 18.75 -0.08
C ASP A 20 -1.06 19.88 -1.09
N PRO A 21 -0.06 20.49 -1.75
CA PRO A 21 -0.33 21.56 -2.73
C PRO A 21 -1.34 21.15 -3.82
N PHE A 22 -1.32 19.89 -4.25
CA PHE A 22 -2.25 19.34 -5.22
C PHE A 22 -3.70 19.31 -4.69
N ASP A 23 -3.93 18.82 -3.49
CA ASP A 23 -5.20 18.86 -2.79
C ASP A 23 -5.68 20.28 -2.57
N ARG A 24 -4.78 21.23 -2.29
CA ARG A 24 -5.13 22.66 -2.16
C ARG A 24 -5.64 23.22 -3.48
N ILE A 25 -4.99 22.90 -4.60
CA ILE A 25 -5.45 23.28 -5.94
C ILE A 25 -6.81 22.64 -6.22
N LEU A 26 -6.98 21.34 -5.96
CA LEU A 26 -8.26 20.64 -6.16
C LEU A 26 -9.38 21.14 -5.24
N ASN A 27 -9.05 21.56 -4.01
CA ASN A 27 -10.00 22.12 -3.06
C ASN A 27 -10.41 23.55 -3.40
N ALA A 28 -9.54 24.34 -4.04
CA ALA A 28 -9.88 25.66 -4.56
C ALA A 28 -10.89 25.58 -5.71
N LEU A 29 -10.84 24.51 -6.51
CA LEU A 29 -11.71 24.30 -7.67
C LEU A 29 -13.15 23.87 -7.32
N ASP A 30 -13.37 23.24 -6.16
CA ASP A 30 -14.73 22.94 -5.66
C ASP A 30 -14.82 23.07 -4.12
N PRO A 31 -15.22 24.26 -3.62
CA PRO A 31 -15.36 24.51 -2.19
C PRO A 31 -16.58 23.83 -1.54
N ARG A 32 -17.58 23.37 -2.32
CA ARG A 32 -18.96 23.12 -1.81
C ARG A 32 -19.33 21.66 -1.59
N ALA A 33 -18.62 20.68 -2.17
CA ALA A 33 -18.99 19.26 -2.02
C ALA A 33 -18.67 18.69 -0.61
N GLY A 34 -19.19 17.52 -0.24
CA GLY A 34 -18.80 16.81 1.00
C GLY A 34 -17.57 15.88 0.79
N PRO A 35 -16.81 15.48 1.83
CA PRO A 35 -15.51 14.82 1.67
C PRO A 35 -15.51 13.53 0.83
N LYS A 36 -16.56 12.68 0.92
CA LYS A 36 -16.67 11.46 0.09
C LYS A 36 -17.15 11.75 -1.34
N ARG A 37 -18.14 12.64 -1.50
CA ARG A 37 -18.70 13.04 -2.80
C ARG A 37 -17.64 13.74 -3.65
N ARG A 38 -16.77 14.54 -3.01
CA ARG A 38 -15.58 15.16 -3.60
C ARG A 38 -14.65 14.16 -4.30
N VAL A 39 -14.34 13.03 -3.68
CA VAL A 39 -13.33 12.09 -4.24
C VAL A 39 -13.83 11.45 -5.54
N VAL A 40 -15.07 10.98 -5.57
CA VAL A 40 -15.66 10.33 -6.75
C VAL A 40 -15.85 11.35 -7.88
N GLU A 41 -16.37 12.54 -7.58
CA GLU A 41 -16.56 13.60 -8.59
C GLU A 41 -15.22 14.08 -9.17
N ARG A 42 -14.19 14.26 -8.34
CA ARG A 42 -12.84 14.62 -8.79
C ARG A 42 -12.19 13.52 -9.61
N CYS A 43 -12.34 12.27 -9.19
CA CYS A 43 -11.85 11.13 -9.94
C CYS A 43 -12.51 11.07 -11.32
N ALA A 44 -13.84 11.18 -11.38
CA ALA A 44 -14.58 11.19 -12.64
C ALA A 44 -14.15 12.36 -13.52
N ALA A 45 -13.98 13.56 -12.96
CA ALA A 45 -13.53 14.74 -13.70
C ALA A 45 -12.12 14.56 -14.27
N ILE A 46 -11.14 14.12 -13.46
CA ILE A 46 -9.76 13.89 -13.92
C ILE A 46 -9.72 12.81 -15.01
N VAL A 47 -10.44 11.70 -14.81
CA VAL A 47 -10.52 10.62 -15.80
C VAL A 47 -11.16 11.13 -17.10
N LEU A 48 -12.25 11.89 -17.01
CA LEU A 48 -12.92 12.45 -18.18
C LEU A 48 -12.02 13.44 -18.93
N ILE A 49 -11.33 14.33 -18.23
CA ILE A 49 -10.42 15.32 -18.84
C ILE A 49 -9.19 14.62 -19.43
N ALA A 50 -8.69 13.55 -18.80
CA ALA A 50 -7.55 12.80 -19.33
C ALA A 50 -7.92 11.92 -20.53
N TRP A 51 -9.12 11.34 -20.57
CA TRP A 51 -9.49 10.35 -21.59
C TRP A 51 -10.38 10.91 -22.71
N ALA A 52 -11.38 11.75 -22.41
CA ALA A 52 -12.36 12.18 -23.41
C ALA A 52 -11.75 13.01 -24.55
N PRO A 53 -10.82 13.97 -24.31
CA PRO A 53 -10.17 14.70 -25.39
C PRO A 53 -9.38 13.80 -26.32
N LEU A 54 -8.74 12.74 -25.79
CA LEU A 54 -8.05 11.73 -26.61
C LEU A 54 -9.03 11.01 -27.53
N ALA A 55 -10.13 10.49 -26.97
CA ALA A 55 -11.12 9.77 -27.76
C ALA A 55 -11.73 10.63 -28.87
N VAL A 56 -12.03 11.91 -28.57
CA VAL A 56 -12.58 12.87 -29.55
C VAL A 56 -11.54 13.23 -30.61
N ALA A 57 -10.30 13.54 -30.21
CA ALA A 57 -9.22 13.87 -31.15
C ALA A 57 -8.89 12.69 -32.06
N SER A 58 -8.73 11.48 -31.51
CA SER A 58 -8.48 10.27 -32.31
C SER A 58 -9.63 9.95 -33.26
N TYR A 59 -10.88 10.23 -32.88
CA TYR A 59 -12.02 10.07 -33.79
C TYR A 59 -11.99 11.09 -34.93
N ALA A 60 -11.72 12.37 -34.62
CA ALA A 60 -11.63 13.44 -35.61
C ALA A 60 -10.47 13.22 -36.60
N GLU A 61 -9.35 12.66 -36.14
CA GLU A 61 -8.15 12.38 -36.96
C GLU A 61 -8.24 11.04 -37.72
N GLY A 62 -9.31 10.26 -37.52
CA GLY A 62 -9.49 8.95 -38.16
C GLY A 62 -8.57 7.85 -37.60
N THR A 63 -7.87 8.09 -36.49
CA THR A 63 -6.96 7.12 -35.83
C THR A 63 -7.67 6.26 -34.78
N PHE A 64 -8.97 6.46 -34.57
CA PHE A 64 -9.75 5.77 -33.54
C PHE A 64 -9.92 4.26 -33.78
N ARG A 65 -10.22 3.85 -35.02
CA ARG A 65 -10.48 2.45 -35.42
C ARG A 65 -9.98 2.19 -36.84
N GLY A 66 -9.71 0.92 -37.17
CA GLY A 66 -9.53 0.47 -38.56
C GLY A 66 -8.12 -0.04 -38.91
N ALA A 67 -7.10 0.28 -38.11
CA ALA A 67 -5.73 -0.21 -38.31
C ALA A 67 -5.15 -0.84 -37.03
N PRO A 68 -4.23 -1.83 -37.15
CA PRO A 68 -3.41 -2.30 -36.04
C PRO A 68 -2.59 -1.15 -35.43
N GLY A 69 -2.79 -0.89 -34.13
CA GLY A 69 -2.21 0.26 -33.43
C GLY A 69 -3.09 1.52 -33.43
N SER A 70 -4.39 1.38 -33.73
CA SER A 70 -5.39 2.43 -33.51
C SER A 70 -5.66 2.66 -32.03
N PHE A 71 -6.14 3.87 -31.67
CA PHE A 71 -6.42 4.24 -30.27
C PHE A 71 -7.30 3.20 -29.56
N ALA A 72 -8.38 2.74 -30.17
CA ALA A 72 -9.28 1.75 -29.55
C ALA A 72 -8.62 0.38 -29.28
N SER A 73 -7.54 0.05 -30.00
CA SER A 73 -6.78 -1.20 -29.81
C SER A 73 -5.68 -1.09 -28.74
N ASP A 74 -5.33 0.14 -28.35
CA ASP A 74 -4.33 0.42 -27.32
C ASP A 74 -4.91 0.24 -25.92
N ILE A 75 -4.83 -1.00 -25.42
CA ILE A 75 -5.35 -1.35 -24.09
C ILE A 75 -4.60 -0.60 -22.99
N LEU A 76 -3.32 -0.27 -23.19
CA LEU A 76 -2.48 0.34 -22.16
C LEU A 76 -3.00 1.73 -21.76
N VAL A 77 -3.31 2.59 -22.72
CA VAL A 77 -3.89 3.92 -22.45
C VAL A 77 -5.22 3.79 -21.71
N HIS A 78 -6.07 2.87 -22.14
CA HIS A 78 -7.38 2.67 -21.53
C HIS A 78 -7.28 2.18 -20.08
N VAL A 79 -6.44 1.17 -19.82
CA VAL A 79 -6.23 0.66 -18.45
C VAL A 79 -5.59 1.72 -17.57
N ARG A 80 -4.58 2.44 -18.08
CA ARG A 80 -3.90 3.50 -17.34
C ARG A 80 -4.89 4.57 -16.86
N LEU A 81 -5.73 5.09 -17.76
CA LEU A 81 -6.61 6.23 -17.47
C LEU A 81 -7.94 5.82 -16.82
N LEU A 82 -8.55 4.72 -17.26
CA LEU A 82 -9.89 4.31 -16.81
C LEU A 82 -9.86 3.33 -15.63
N VAL A 83 -8.73 2.70 -15.34
CA VAL A 83 -8.59 1.73 -14.24
C VAL A 83 -7.55 2.19 -13.23
N SER A 84 -6.29 2.37 -13.65
CA SER A 84 -5.19 2.65 -12.74
C SER A 84 -5.31 4.03 -12.08
N VAL A 85 -5.63 5.10 -12.82
CA VAL A 85 -5.85 6.44 -12.24
C VAL A 85 -6.96 6.42 -11.17
N PRO A 86 -8.16 5.85 -11.41
CA PRO A 86 -9.16 5.70 -10.36
C PRO A 86 -8.70 4.91 -9.14
N LEU A 87 -8.02 3.79 -9.34
CA LEU A 87 -7.50 2.96 -8.25
C LEU A 87 -6.46 3.73 -7.42
N LEU A 88 -5.57 4.50 -8.07
CA LEU A 88 -4.58 5.34 -7.39
C LEU A 88 -5.27 6.46 -6.60
N MET A 89 -6.28 7.13 -7.15
CA MET A 89 -6.98 8.23 -6.46
C MET A 89 -7.83 7.74 -5.28
N ILE A 90 -8.59 6.66 -5.46
CA ILE A 90 -9.42 6.08 -4.39
C ILE A 90 -8.53 5.46 -3.31
N GLY A 91 -7.51 4.72 -3.75
CA GLY A 91 -6.56 4.05 -2.86
C GLY A 91 -5.85 5.02 -1.93
N GLU A 92 -5.52 6.22 -2.41
CA GLU A 92 -4.81 7.20 -1.62
C GLU A 92 -5.66 7.65 -0.43
N HIS A 93 -6.93 7.95 -0.68
CA HIS A 93 -7.85 8.35 0.38
C HIS A 93 -8.05 7.22 1.39
N ALA A 94 -8.09 5.96 0.94
CA ALA A 94 -8.17 4.79 1.81
C ALA A 94 -6.90 4.64 2.68
N VAL A 95 -5.72 4.77 2.07
CA VAL A 95 -4.42 4.68 2.76
C VAL A 95 -4.27 5.79 3.78
N ALA A 96 -4.56 7.03 3.40
CA ALA A 96 -4.42 8.18 4.29
C ALA A 96 -5.25 8.02 5.57
N ARG A 97 -6.50 7.56 5.42
CA ARG A 97 -7.38 7.29 6.56
C ARG A 97 -6.86 6.15 7.44
N ARG A 98 -6.40 5.04 6.84
CA ARG A 98 -5.92 3.89 7.61
C ARG A 98 -4.59 4.17 8.32
N PHE A 99 -3.68 4.88 7.67
CA PHE A 99 -2.38 5.25 8.24
C PHE A 99 -2.55 6.25 9.38
N GLY A 100 -3.39 7.27 9.21
CA GLY A 100 -3.75 8.19 10.29
C GLY A 100 -4.37 7.47 11.49
N ALA A 101 -5.34 6.59 11.26
CA ALA A 101 -5.97 5.80 12.31
C ALA A 101 -4.98 4.87 13.04
N ALA A 102 -3.98 4.32 12.33
CA ALA A 102 -2.93 3.50 12.92
C ALA A 102 -2.03 4.30 13.87
N LEU A 103 -1.65 5.53 13.49
CA LEU A 103 -0.87 6.41 14.35
C LEU A 103 -1.66 6.82 15.61
N GLU A 104 -2.92 7.21 15.46
CA GLU A 104 -3.77 7.49 16.62
C GLU A 104 -3.94 6.28 17.54
N HIS A 105 -4.02 5.08 16.95
CA HIS A 105 -4.17 3.86 17.73
C HIS A 105 -2.93 3.60 18.60
N LEU A 106 -1.71 3.97 18.17
CA LEU A 106 -0.51 3.88 19.02
C LEU A 106 -0.66 4.69 20.32
N GLU A 107 -1.19 5.92 20.24
CA GLU A 107 -1.44 6.73 21.44
C GLU A 107 -2.62 6.18 22.25
N ARG A 108 -3.74 5.83 21.58
CA ARG A 108 -4.97 5.34 22.25
C ARG A 108 -4.78 4.01 22.96
N ALA A 109 -3.97 3.12 22.40
CA ALA A 109 -3.64 1.82 22.99
C ALA A 109 -2.60 1.91 24.12
N GLY A 110 -2.08 3.10 24.44
CA GLY A 110 -1.08 3.28 25.49
C GLY A 110 0.30 2.72 25.14
N LEU A 111 0.54 2.38 23.86
CA LEU A 111 1.84 1.87 23.39
C LEU A 111 2.91 2.96 23.39
N VAL A 112 2.52 4.23 23.39
CA VAL A 112 3.43 5.38 23.57
C VAL A 112 3.43 5.80 25.05
N PRO A 113 4.54 5.62 25.79
CA PRO A 113 4.68 6.10 27.17
C PRO A 113 4.41 7.60 27.30
N GLU A 114 3.88 8.04 28.43
CA GLU A 114 3.53 9.46 28.66
C GLU A 114 4.75 10.37 28.56
N ASP A 115 5.91 9.94 29.06
CA ASP A 115 7.20 10.64 28.97
C ASP A 115 7.74 10.74 27.54
N ARG A 116 7.23 9.93 26.61
CA ARG A 116 7.69 9.85 25.21
C ARG A 116 6.70 10.43 24.20
N ARG A 117 5.51 10.86 24.64
CA ARG A 117 4.50 11.47 23.75
C ARG A 117 5.04 12.70 23.01
N ALA A 118 5.87 13.52 23.66
CA ALA A 118 6.49 14.67 23.02
C ALA A 118 7.42 14.28 21.86
N ALA A 119 8.27 13.26 22.06
CA ALA A 119 9.16 12.74 21.02
C ALA A 119 8.37 12.09 19.86
N TYR A 120 7.32 11.34 20.18
CA TYR A 120 6.43 10.73 19.20
C TYR A 120 5.75 11.79 18.31
N ARG A 121 5.16 12.83 18.91
CA ARG A 121 4.52 13.92 18.17
C ARG A 121 5.53 14.75 17.37
N ALA A 122 6.74 14.94 17.89
CA ALA A 122 7.81 15.60 17.15
C ALA A 122 8.22 14.78 15.91
N ALA A 123 8.24 13.45 15.99
CA ALA A 123 8.48 12.57 14.85
C ALA A 123 7.39 12.72 13.78
N ILE A 124 6.11 12.70 14.16
CA ILE A 124 4.98 12.95 13.24
C ILE A 124 5.12 14.34 12.59
N ALA A 125 5.25 15.39 13.40
CA ALA A 125 5.35 16.77 12.91
C ALA A 125 6.55 16.97 11.97
N SER A 126 7.65 16.24 12.19
CA SER A 126 8.81 16.31 11.29
C SER A 126 8.51 15.79 9.89
N VAL A 127 7.70 14.74 9.77
CA VAL A 127 7.31 14.17 8.48
C VAL A 127 6.20 14.99 7.85
N GLU A 128 5.25 15.50 8.64
CA GLU A 128 4.22 16.43 8.15
C GLU A 128 4.82 17.70 7.53
N ARG A 129 5.92 18.24 8.09
CA ARG A 129 6.63 19.37 7.48
C ARG A 129 7.22 19.01 6.11
N LEU A 130 7.72 17.78 5.95
CA LEU A 130 8.28 17.29 4.69
C LEU A 130 7.18 17.03 3.66
N HIS A 131 6.04 16.50 4.10
CA HIS A 131 4.84 16.30 3.28
C HIS A 131 4.27 17.62 2.75
N ARG A 132 4.21 18.65 3.59
CA ARG A 132 3.67 19.97 3.22
C ARG A 132 4.61 20.82 2.37
N ALA A 133 5.86 20.39 2.21
CA ALA A 133 6.83 21.11 1.38
C ALA A 133 6.40 21.05 -0.09
N VAL A 134 6.68 22.12 -0.85
CA VAL A 134 6.30 22.22 -2.27
C VAL A 134 7.34 21.54 -3.18
N TRP A 135 8.58 21.38 -2.70
CA TRP A 135 9.67 20.82 -3.51
C TRP A 135 9.43 19.40 -4.05
N PRO A 136 8.77 18.45 -3.32
CA PRO A 136 8.54 17.12 -3.86
C PRO A 136 7.63 17.16 -5.09
N ASP A 137 6.59 17.98 -5.05
CA ASP A 137 5.68 18.16 -6.19
C ASP A 137 6.40 18.79 -7.38
N VAL A 138 7.26 19.79 -7.14
CA VAL A 138 8.07 20.43 -8.20
C VAL A 138 9.05 19.45 -8.83
N VAL A 139 9.76 18.66 -8.00
CA VAL A 139 10.69 17.62 -8.49
C VAL A 139 9.93 16.57 -9.29
N LEU A 140 8.75 16.17 -8.83
CA LEU A 140 7.92 15.18 -9.51
C LEU A 140 7.41 15.70 -10.86
N VAL A 141 6.95 16.96 -10.93
CA VAL A 141 6.57 17.60 -12.21
C VAL A 141 7.76 17.67 -13.16
N GLY A 142 8.94 18.07 -12.67
CA GLY A 142 10.16 18.10 -13.48
C GLY A 142 10.57 16.73 -14.01
N LEU A 143 10.46 15.69 -13.18
CA LEU A 143 10.76 14.31 -13.56
C LEU A 143 9.74 13.75 -14.56
N VAL A 144 8.47 14.08 -14.41
CA VAL A 144 7.42 13.74 -15.40
C VAL A 144 7.69 14.42 -16.75
N ALA A 145 8.07 15.69 -16.74
CA ALA A 145 8.44 16.42 -17.96
C ALA A 145 9.70 15.82 -18.62
N ALA A 146 10.71 15.44 -17.83
CA ALA A 146 11.91 14.78 -18.32
C ALA A 146 11.58 13.44 -19.02
N PHE A 147 10.69 12.63 -18.44
CA PHE A 147 10.24 11.40 -19.09
C PHE A 147 9.47 11.64 -20.38
N ALA A 148 8.67 12.72 -20.46
CA ALA A 148 7.97 13.07 -21.70
C ALA A 148 8.96 13.44 -22.82
N VAL A 149 10.02 14.18 -22.51
CA VAL A 149 11.11 14.48 -23.47
C VAL A 149 11.81 13.21 -23.90
N ASP A 150 12.16 12.35 -22.94
CA ASP A 150 12.81 11.06 -23.18
C ASP A 150 11.97 10.15 -24.10
N ASP A 151 10.65 10.07 -23.90
CA ASP A 151 9.74 9.32 -24.79
C ASP A 151 9.77 9.83 -26.24
N ILE A 152 9.83 11.16 -26.44
CA ILE A 152 9.99 11.76 -27.77
C ILE A 152 11.34 11.38 -28.37
N THR A 153 12.43 11.61 -27.63
CA THR A 153 13.79 11.43 -28.15
C THR A 153 14.17 9.98 -28.40
N ALA A 154 13.62 9.05 -27.61
CA ALA A 154 13.85 7.62 -27.75
C ALA A 154 12.89 6.94 -28.75
N GLY A 155 11.94 7.69 -29.32
CA GLY A 155 10.97 7.15 -30.29
C GLY A 155 10.01 6.13 -29.68
N ARG A 156 9.66 6.25 -28.39
CA ARG A 156 8.74 5.33 -27.68
C ARG A 156 7.25 5.67 -27.88
N LEU A 157 6.94 6.50 -28.87
CA LEU A 157 5.58 6.97 -29.13
C LEU A 157 4.78 5.93 -29.92
N GLU A 158 3.52 5.75 -29.54
CA GLU A 158 2.62 4.78 -30.19
C GLU A 158 2.19 5.23 -31.59
N ARG A 159 1.79 4.27 -32.43
CA ARG A 159 1.49 4.52 -33.86
C ARG A 159 0.34 5.53 -34.07
N TRP A 160 -0.66 5.58 -33.18
CA TRP A 160 -1.75 6.56 -33.22
C TRP A 160 -1.32 7.98 -32.79
N MET A 161 -0.16 8.11 -32.13
CA MET A 161 0.46 9.39 -31.77
C MET A 161 1.27 10.00 -32.93
N GLN A 162 1.66 9.17 -33.89
CA GLN A 162 2.38 9.54 -35.11
C GLN A 162 1.68 8.99 -36.36
N PRO A 163 0.48 9.50 -36.72
CA PRO A 163 -0.17 9.09 -37.95
C PRO A 163 0.76 9.41 -39.14
N ALA A 164 1.12 8.38 -39.89
CA ALA A 164 2.12 8.40 -40.97
C ALA A 164 1.69 9.21 -42.22
N LEU A 165 0.90 10.27 -42.07
CA LEU A 165 0.30 10.99 -43.19
C LEU A 165 1.19 12.08 -43.81
N VAL A 166 2.31 12.50 -43.17
CA VAL A 166 3.23 13.50 -43.76
C VAL A 166 4.70 13.15 -43.46
N PRO A 167 5.60 13.11 -44.46
CA PRO A 167 7.04 13.04 -44.24
C PRO A 167 7.49 14.30 -43.48
N GLY A 168 7.98 14.15 -42.25
CA GLY A 168 8.24 15.27 -41.32
C GLY A 168 7.52 15.17 -39.97
N ALA A 169 6.86 14.04 -39.68
CA ALA A 169 6.39 13.56 -38.37
C ALA A 169 5.93 14.66 -37.39
N THR A 170 4.78 15.26 -37.69
CA THR A 170 4.06 16.07 -36.70
C THR A 170 3.29 15.15 -35.76
N LEU A 171 3.39 15.42 -34.46
CA LEU A 171 2.64 14.72 -33.41
C LEU A 171 1.13 14.92 -33.67
N SER A 172 0.32 13.86 -33.58
CA SER A 172 -1.14 14.02 -33.66
C SER A 172 -1.67 14.85 -32.50
N LEU A 173 -2.82 15.50 -32.65
CA LEU A 173 -3.46 16.25 -31.57
C LEU A 173 -3.77 15.30 -30.39
N ALA A 174 -4.17 14.06 -30.68
CA ALA A 174 -4.36 13.03 -29.66
C ALA A 174 -3.02 12.67 -28.96
N GLY A 175 -1.94 12.48 -29.72
CA GLY A 175 -0.62 12.20 -29.16
C GLY A 175 -0.07 13.35 -28.33
N ALA A 176 -0.30 14.59 -28.76
CA ALA A 176 0.06 15.81 -28.04
C ALA A 176 -0.67 15.91 -26.70
N TRP A 177 -1.97 15.63 -26.68
CA TRP A 177 -2.74 15.62 -25.45
C TRP A 177 -2.30 14.51 -24.48
N ASP A 178 -2.02 13.31 -24.97
CA ASP A 178 -1.57 12.21 -24.11
C ASP A 178 -0.21 12.54 -23.49
N LEU A 179 0.74 13.02 -24.29
CA LEU A 179 2.08 13.35 -23.82
C LEU A 179 2.12 14.55 -22.88
N CYS A 180 1.28 15.57 -23.11
CA CYS A 180 1.26 16.80 -22.31
C CYS A 180 0.37 16.69 -21.05
N PHE A 181 -0.67 15.86 -21.07
CA PHE A 181 -1.65 15.80 -19.99
C PHE A 181 -1.87 14.39 -19.45
N SER A 182 -2.32 13.44 -20.28
CA SER A 182 -2.85 12.17 -19.78
C SER A 182 -1.77 11.26 -19.17
N LEU A 183 -0.65 11.08 -19.88
CA LEU A 183 0.51 10.34 -19.38
C LEU A 183 1.19 11.06 -18.20
N PRO A 184 1.41 12.39 -18.23
CA PRO A 184 1.87 13.14 -17.08
C PRO A 184 1.02 12.98 -15.83
N VAL A 185 -0.31 13.05 -15.94
CA VAL A 185 -1.23 12.85 -14.81
C VAL A 185 -1.01 11.48 -14.18
N TYR A 186 -0.94 10.41 -14.98
CA TYR A 186 -0.68 9.07 -14.46
C TYR A 186 0.69 8.97 -13.77
N ARG A 187 1.76 9.42 -14.42
CA ARG A 187 3.13 9.36 -13.88
C ARG A 187 3.28 10.19 -12.60
N PHE A 188 2.66 11.37 -12.57
CA PHE A 188 2.58 12.21 -11.39
C PHE A 188 1.88 11.47 -10.25
N LEU A 189 0.71 10.86 -10.50
CA LEU A 189 0.02 10.09 -9.45
C LEU A 189 0.87 8.93 -8.92
N VAL A 190 1.52 8.16 -9.79
CA VAL A 190 2.42 7.06 -9.37
C VAL A 190 3.60 7.60 -8.54
N GLY A 191 4.30 8.63 -9.01
CA GLY A 191 5.43 9.20 -8.27
C GLY A 191 5.02 9.83 -6.94
N ARG A 192 3.83 10.44 -6.87
CA ARG A 192 3.26 10.96 -5.62
C ARG A 192 2.96 9.84 -4.63
N TRP A 193 2.46 8.70 -5.11
CA TRP A 193 2.29 7.48 -4.30
C TRP A 193 3.63 6.96 -3.75
N LEU A 194 4.68 6.92 -4.57
CA LEU A 194 6.02 6.53 -4.12
C LEU A 194 6.58 7.49 -3.07
N TRP A 195 6.34 8.79 -3.24
CA TRP A 195 6.72 9.80 -2.26
C TRP A 195 5.98 9.62 -0.93
N HIS A 196 4.65 9.46 -0.97
CA HIS A 196 3.83 9.19 0.21
C HIS A 196 4.25 7.91 0.93
N PHE A 197 4.56 6.86 0.17
CA PHE A 197 5.11 5.63 0.70
C PHE A 197 6.48 5.83 1.38
N ALA A 198 7.39 6.61 0.77
CA ALA A 198 8.68 6.94 1.37
C ALA A 198 8.54 7.75 2.66
N LEU A 199 7.62 8.72 2.71
CA LEU A 199 7.30 9.47 3.92
C LEU A 199 6.75 8.58 5.02
N TRP A 200 5.88 7.64 4.66
CA TRP A 200 5.34 6.65 5.61
C TRP A 200 6.44 5.75 6.17
N PHE A 201 7.32 5.23 5.31
CA PHE A 201 8.48 4.45 5.74
C PHE A 201 9.34 5.25 6.72
N LEU A 202 9.68 6.50 6.37
CA LEU A 202 10.47 7.38 7.21
C LEU A 202 9.79 7.66 8.56
N LEU A 203 8.47 7.86 8.56
CA LEU A 203 7.68 8.07 9.76
C LEU A 203 7.75 6.84 10.67
N LEU A 204 7.47 5.65 10.15
CA LEU A 204 7.54 4.42 10.91
C LEU A 204 8.94 4.16 11.45
N ALA A 205 9.98 4.44 10.65
CA ALA A 205 11.37 4.33 11.10
C ALA A 205 11.68 5.29 12.27
N ARG A 206 11.13 6.52 12.27
CA ARG A 206 11.28 7.45 13.39
C ARG A 206 10.47 7.03 14.61
N VAL A 207 9.24 6.56 14.41
CA VAL A 207 8.38 6.07 15.49
C VAL A 207 8.97 4.82 16.14
N ALA A 208 9.52 3.89 15.37
CA ALA A 208 10.17 2.68 15.88
C ALA A 208 11.42 2.96 16.73
N ARG A 209 12.02 4.15 16.61
CA ARG A 209 13.15 4.59 17.47
C ARG A 209 12.67 5.17 18.80
N VAL A 210 11.41 5.55 18.92
CA VAL A 210 10.82 5.94 20.21
C VAL A 210 10.65 4.67 21.03
N PRO A 211 11.07 4.63 22.31
CA PRO A 211 10.87 3.44 23.14
C PRO A 211 9.37 3.26 23.42
N LEU A 212 8.74 2.38 22.65
CA LEU A 212 7.34 2.00 22.77
C LEU A 212 7.18 0.94 23.87
N ARG A 213 6.03 0.95 24.56
CA ARG A 213 5.60 -0.11 25.49
C ARG A 213 5.02 -1.26 24.70
N LEU A 214 5.90 -2.09 24.16
CA LEU A 214 5.55 -3.32 23.44
C LEU A 214 5.42 -4.47 24.44
N GLU A 215 4.26 -5.10 24.48
CA GLU A 215 3.97 -6.18 25.43
C GLU A 215 4.06 -7.55 24.73
N ALA A 216 5.07 -8.35 25.05
CA ALA A 216 5.32 -9.62 24.34
C ALA A 216 4.23 -10.69 24.58
N THR A 217 3.51 -10.61 25.69
CA THR A 217 2.41 -11.51 26.05
C THR A 217 1.08 -11.15 25.40
N HIS A 218 1.04 -10.05 24.64
CA HIS A 218 -0.19 -9.55 24.02
C HIS A 218 -0.81 -10.61 23.08
N PRO A 219 -2.14 -10.83 23.14
CA PRO A 219 -2.82 -11.93 22.42
C PRO A 219 -2.76 -11.80 20.89
N ASP A 220 -2.36 -10.65 20.36
CA ASP A 220 -2.21 -10.44 18.92
C ASP A 220 -0.94 -11.07 18.31
N ARG A 221 0.00 -11.52 19.16
CA ARG A 221 1.33 -12.06 18.79
C ARG A 221 2.21 -11.08 18.01
N MET A 222 1.93 -9.78 18.12
CA MET A 222 2.64 -8.67 17.46
C MET A 222 2.90 -7.52 18.44
N ALA A 223 2.90 -7.81 19.74
CA ALA A 223 3.07 -6.84 20.83
C ALA A 223 2.12 -5.63 20.78
N GLY A 224 0.89 -5.85 20.32
CA GLY A 224 -0.11 -4.80 20.15
C GLY A 224 -0.07 -4.07 18.80
N LEU A 225 0.88 -4.39 17.91
CA LEU A 225 1.06 -3.70 16.62
C LEU A 225 0.24 -4.28 15.45
N ARG A 226 -0.71 -5.19 15.70
CA ARG A 226 -1.53 -5.80 14.63
C ARG A 226 -2.24 -4.79 13.73
N PHE A 227 -2.75 -3.69 14.30
CA PHE A 227 -3.46 -2.65 13.54
C PHE A 227 -2.60 -2.05 12.40
N LEU A 228 -1.28 -2.11 12.51
CA LEU A 228 -0.37 -1.64 11.47
C LEU A 228 -0.44 -2.53 10.23
N SER A 229 -0.58 -3.85 10.42
CA SER A 229 -0.84 -4.79 9.31
C SER A 229 -2.15 -4.46 8.61
N ASP A 230 -3.21 -4.26 9.38
CA ASP A 230 -4.54 -3.94 8.84
C ASP A 230 -4.52 -2.60 8.06
N ALA A 231 -3.67 -1.66 8.48
CA ALA A 231 -3.45 -0.44 7.74
C ALA A 231 -2.74 -0.69 6.39
N HIS A 232 -1.69 -1.52 6.34
CA HIS A 232 -0.96 -1.82 5.12
C HIS A 232 -1.78 -2.61 4.08
N GLU A 233 -2.89 -3.24 4.48
CA GLU A 233 -3.84 -3.82 3.51
C GLU A 233 -4.43 -2.79 2.54
N SER A 234 -4.45 -1.51 2.90
CA SER A 234 -4.85 -0.46 1.95
C SER A 234 -3.84 -0.21 0.82
N LEU A 235 -2.59 -0.65 0.94
CA LEU A 235 -1.61 -0.60 -0.16
C LEU A 235 -1.97 -1.56 -1.31
N ALA A 236 -2.94 -2.47 -1.11
CA ALA A 236 -3.48 -3.31 -2.16
C ALA A 236 -4.01 -2.50 -3.35
N TRP A 237 -4.57 -1.30 -3.13
CA TRP A 237 -5.01 -0.41 -4.20
C TRP A 237 -3.87 0.02 -5.12
N LEU A 238 -2.71 0.37 -4.53
CA LEU A 238 -1.52 0.76 -5.28
C LEU A 238 -0.97 -0.44 -6.08
N VAL A 239 -0.80 -1.59 -5.42
CA VAL A 239 -0.28 -2.80 -6.06
C VAL A 239 -1.18 -3.24 -7.22
N LEU A 240 -2.49 -3.21 -7.02
CA LEU A 240 -3.46 -3.54 -8.06
C LEU A 240 -3.39 -2.57 -9.24
N ALA A 241 -3.34 -1.25 -8.97
CA ALA A 241 -3.24 -0.25 -10.03
C ALA A 241 -1.99 -0.43 -10.90
N LEU A 242 -0.83 -0.64 -10.27
CA LEU A 242 0.43 -0.88 -10.98
C LEU A 242 0.40 -2.21 -11.73
N SER A 243 -0.18 -3.25 -11.14
CA SER A 243 -0.32 -4.57 -11.77
C SER A 243 -1.21 -4.52 -13.01
N CYS A 244 -2.34 -3.82 -12.94
CA CYS A 244 -3.22 -3.60 -14.10
C CYS A 244 -2.47 -2.90 -15.24
N THR A 245 -1.72 -1.83 -14.95
CA THR A 245 -0.93 -1.15 -15.99
C THR A 245 0.14 -2.05 -16.59
N LEU A 246 0.87 -2.81 -15.76
CA LEU A 246 1.90 -3.73 -16.23
C LEU A 246 1.31 -4.87 -17.07
N ALA A 247 0.18 -5.44 -16.65
CA ALA A 247 -0.53 -6.46 -17.41
C ALA A 247 -0.98 -5.92 -18.79
N ALA A 248 -1.49 -4.69 -18.82
CA ALA A 248 -1.87 -4.05 -20.07
C ALA A 248 -0.66 -3.80 -21.00
N SER A 249 0.50 -3.40 -20.45
CA SER A 249 1.71 -3.24 -21.26
C SER A 249 2.23 -4.56 -21.81
N LEU A 250 2.15 -5.64 -21.04
CA LEU A 250 2.56 -6.98 -21.50
C LEU A 250 1.60 -7.54 -22.57
N ILE A 251 0.29 -7.29 -22.42
CA ILE A 251 -0.70 -7.62 -23.47
C ILE A 251 -0.40 -6.85 -24.76
N MET A 252 -0.07 -5.56 -24.64
CA MET A 252 0.32 -4.75 -25.80
C MET A 252 1.60 -5.29 -26.44
N LEU A 253 2.60 -5.66 -25.65
CA LEU A 253 3.83 -6.28 -26.14
C LEU A 253 3.54 -7.57 -26.91
N LEU A 254 2.78 -8.49 -26.31
CA LEU A 254 2.34 -9.75 -26.92
C LEU A 254 1.64 -9.54 -28.27
N ARG A 255 0.76 -8.52 -28.36
CA ARG A 255 0.05 -8.20 -29.61
C ARG A 255 0.97 -7.64 -30.70
N HIS A 256 2.05 -6.96 -30.32
CA HIS A 256 2.99 -6.35 -31.25
C HIS A 256 4.07 -7.33 -31.72
N THR A 257 4.62 -8.13 -30.82
CA THR A 257 5.71 -9.08 -31.13
C THR A 257 5.20 -10.46 -31.54
N GLY A 258 4.00 -10.84 -31.08
CA GLY A 258 3.47 -12.20 -31.23
C GLY A 258 4.14 -13.22 -30.31
N GLU A 259 5.09 -12.79 -29.47
CA GLU A 259 5.83 -13.66 -28.57
C GLU A 259 5.05 -13.91 -27.28
N ALA A 260 4.85 -15.20 -26.96
CA ALA A 260 4.22 -15.61 -25.72
C ALA A 260 5.03 -15.09 -24.50
N VAL A 261 4.33 -14.53 -23.52
CA VAL A 261 4.91 -14.10 -22.25
C VAL A 261 4.80 -15.26 -21.27
N ASP A 262 5.93 -15.82 -20.84
CA ASP A 262 5.98 -16.93 -19.88
C ASP A 262 5.57 -16.46 -18.48
N ALA A 263 4.93 -17.36 -17.71
CA ALA A 263 4.67 -17.23 -16.27
C ALA A 263 5.92 -16.89 -15.47
N LEU A 264 7.06 -17.37 -15.94
CA LEU A 264 8.38 -17.17 -15.36
C LEU A 264 9.15 -16.02 -16.02
N ASP A 265 8.48 -15.16 -16.79
CA ASP A 265 9.11 -13.95 -17.31
C ASP A 265 9.71 -13.14 -16.14
N PRO A 266 11.01 -12.78 -16.20
CA PRO A 266 11.69 -12.10 -15.11
C PRO A 266 11.01 -10.80 -14.69
N THR A 267 10.37 -10.07 -15.62
CA THR A 267 9.65 -8.82 -15.33
C THR A 267 8.41 -9.09 -14.50
N VAL A 268 7.63 -10.10 -14.88
CA VAL A 268 6.42 -10.52 -14.14
C VAL A 268 6.80 -11.02 -12.76
N LEU A 269 7.79 -11.91 -12.66
CA LEU A 269 8.24 -12.47 -11.39
C LEU A 269 8.79 -11.37 -10.47
N LEU A 270 9.62 -10.48 -11.01
CA LEU A 270 10.17 -9.35 -10.25
C LEU A 270 9.05 -8.47 -9.71
N PHE A 271 8.06 -8.10 -10.52
CA PHE A 271 6.96 -7.27 -10.07
C PHE A 271 6.08 -7.98 -9.02
N CYS A 272 5.68 -9.22 -9.28
CA CYS A 272 4.82 -10.01 -8.39
C CYS A 272 5.44 -10.30 -7.03
N ILE A 273 6.78 -10.34 -6.94
CA ILE A 273 7.50 -10.50 -5.68
C ILE A 273 7.84 -9.13 -5.06
N ALA A 274 8.43 -8.22 -5.84
CA ALA A 274 8.94 -6.96 -5.32
C ALA A 274 7.81 -6.03 -4.86
N ALA A 275 6.70 -5.90 -5.59
CA ALA A 275 5.66 -4.94 -5.22
C ALA A 275 4.99 -5.28 -3.86
N PRO A 276 4.59 -6.55 -3.57
CA PRO A 276 4.11 -6.92 -2.24
C PRO A 276 5.15 -6.77 -1.13
N LEU A 277 6.41 -7.16 -1.40
CA LEU A 277 7.48 -7.05 -0.40
C LEU A 277 7.82 -5.58 -0.10
N LEU A 278 7.88 -4.73 -1.12
CA LEU A 278 8.04 -3.30 -0.96
C LEU A 278 6.88 -2.71 -0.16
N ALA A 279 5.63 -3.07 -0.47
CA ALA A 279 4.47 -2.60 0.28
C ALA A 279 4.55 -2.93 1.78
N VAL A 280 5.10 -4.09 2.15
CA VAL A 280 5.26 -4.51 3.56
C VAL A 280 6.57 -4.02 4.19
N SER A 281 7.55 -3.60 3.39
CA SER A 281 8.86 -3.16 3.88
C SER A 281 8.84 -2.11 5.00
N PRO A 282 7.92 -1.12 5.06
CA PRO A 282 7.89 -0.15 6.16
C PRO A 282 7.67 -0.80 7.53
N MET A 283 7.02 -1.96 7.57
CA MET A 283 6.73 -2.68 8.80
C MET A 283 7.97 -3.35 9.39
N THR A 284 8.96 -3.65 8.56
CA THR A 284 10.20 -4.32 8.99
C THR A 284 11.04 -3.46 9.93
N VAL A 285 10.81 -2.14 9.96
CA VAL A 285 11.49 -1.23 10.90
C VAL A 285 11.16 -1.54 12.37
N PHE A 286 10.01 -2.17 12.63
CA PHE A 286 9.62 -2.62 13.97
C PHE A 286 10.20 -3.99 14.35
N ALA A 287 10.94 -4.64 13.45
CA ALA A 287 11.45 -5.97 13.74
C ALA A 287 12.44 -5.99 14.92
N TRP A 288 13.28 -4.95 15.01
CA TRP A 288 14.21 -4.80 16.11
C TRP A 288 13.52 -4.48 17.45
N PRO A 289 12.62 -3.46 17.55
CA PRO A 289 11.83 -3.25 18.77
C PRO A 289 11.06 -4.49 19.25
N LEU A 290 10.45 -5.24 18.33
CA LEU A 290 9.73 -6.47 18.67
C LEU A 290 10.67 -7.56 19.18
N GLU A 291 11.81 -7.78 18.52
CA GLU A 291 12.77 -8.79 18.97
C GLU A 291 13.37 -8.44 20.33
N ARG A 292 13.62 -7.15 20.60
CA ARG A 292 14.06 -6.69 21.92
C ARG A 292 13.00 -6.96 23.00
N ALA A 293 11.76 -6.57 22.75
CA ALA A 293 10.64 -6.83 23.66
C ALA A 293 10.44 -8.34 23.90
N ARG A 294 10.64 -9.17 22.86
CA ARG A 294 10.60 -10.63 22.97
C ARG A 294 11.65 -11.15 23.93
N ARG A 295 12.91 -10.72 23.77
CA ARG A 295 14.04 -11.20 24.57
C ARG A 295 13.91 -10.81 26.03
N GLU A 296 13.65 -9.52 26.29
CA GLU A 296 13.46 -9.01 27.65
C GLU A 296 12.36 -9.78 28.39
N ARG A 297 11.20 -10.00 27.74
CA ARG A 297 10.08 -10.70 28.36
C ARG A 297 10.24 -12.22 28.41
N HIS A 298 10.89 -12.83 27.43
CA HIS A 298 11.07 -14.29 27.39
C HIS A 298 11.87 -14.79 28.59
N ASP A 299 12.93 -14.06 28.98
CA ASP A 299 13.78 -14.45 30.12
C ASP A 299 13.03 -14.26 31.44
N ASP A 300 12.40 -13.10 31.65
CA ASP A 300 11.61 -12.80 32.86
C ASP A 300 10.44 -13.78 33.03
N TYR A 301 9.66 -14.01 31.98
CA TYR A 301 8.54 -14.96 32.03
C TYR A 301 9.00 -16.41 32.11
N GLY A 302 10.13 -16.77 31.49
CA GLY A 302 10.67 -18.13 31.56
C GLY A 302 11.05 -18.51 32.99
N VAL A 303 11.68 -17.59 33.73
CA VAL A 303 12.00 -17.77 35.15
C VAL A 303 10.71 -17.90 35.98
N ALA A 304 9.75 -16.99 35.78
CA ALA A 304 8.47 -17.00 36.51
C ALA A 304 7.64 -18.26 36.23
N ALA A 305 7.54 -18.69 34.97
CA ALA A 305 6.80 -19.89 34.58
C ALA A 305 7.46 -21.16 35.13
N ALA A 306 8.79 -21.25 35.11
CA ALA A 306 9.52 -22.39 35.68
C ALA A 306 9.36 -22.45 37.20
N ASP A 307 9.38 -21.30 37.88
CA ASP A 307 9.15 -21.22 39.31
C ASP A 307 7.71 -21.63 39.69
N LEU A 308 6.71 -21.10 38.98
CA LEU A 308 5.32 -21.46 39.16
C LEU A 308 5.09 -22.97 38.93
N SER A 309 5.66 -23.54 37.87
CA SER A 309 5.55 -24.98 37.58
C SER A 309 6.18 -25.86 38.66
N ARG A 310 7.40 -25.53 39.14
CA ARG A 310 8.04 -26.26 40.24
C ARG A 310 7.19 -26.22 41.51
N ARG A 311 6.63 -25.05 41.85
CA ARG A 311 5.76 -24.88 43.02
C ARG A 311 4.46 -25.68 42.89
N TYR A 312 3.84 -25.67 41.71
CA TYR A 312 2.63 -26.44 41.43
C TYR A 312 2.88 -27.96 41.61
N VAL A 313 3.97 -28.48 41.03
CA VAL A 313 4.37 -29.88 41.15
C VAL A 313 4.66 -30.26 42.60
N ALA A 314 5.41 -29.43 43.33
CA ALA A 314 5.77 -29.70 44.72
C ALA A 314 4.54 -29.87 45.61
N LYS A 315 3.54 -28.99 45.45
CA LYS A 315 2.32 -28.98 46.25
C LYS A 315 1.32 -30.08 45.82
N HIS A 316 0.96 -30.12 44.54
CA HIS A 316 -0.18 -30.93 44.05
C HIS A 316 0.20 -32.34 43.63
N ILE A 317 1.45 -32.57 43.20
CA ILE A 317 1.91 -33.89 42.73
C ILE A 317 2.75 -34.57 43.80
N ALA A 318 3.72 -33.86 44.37
CA ALA A 318 4.66 -34.43 45.33
C ALA A 318 4.16 -34.38 46.78
N GLY A 319 3.02 -33.71 47.06
CA GLY A 319 2.43 -33.60 48.40
C GLY A 319 3.30 -32.85 49.41
N ARG A 320 4.29 -32.07 48.96
CA ARG A 320 5.21 -31.32 49.83
C ARG A 320 4.66 -29.92 50.04
N SER A 321 4.11 -29.63 51.21
CA SER A 321 3.65 -28.27 51.54
C SER A 321 4.87 -27.36 51.75
N ALA A 322 5.11 -26.43 50.83
CA ALA A 322 6.13 -25.41 50.99
C ALA A 322 5.48 -24.03 51.03
N THR A 323 5.59 -23.38 52.21
CA THR A 323 5.31 -21.96 52.50
C THR A 323 3.88 -21.43 52.31
N PRO A 324 3.45 -20.42 53.08
CA PRO A 324 2.13 -19.80 52.92
C PRO A 324 2.08 -19.10 51.56
N PHE A 325 1.19 -19.57 50.69
CA PHE A 325 0.90 -18.96 49.39
C PHE A 325 0.06 -17.69 49.56
N PRO A 326 0.23 -16.68 48.69
CA PRO A 326 -0.89 -15.80 48.35
C PRO A 326 -1.98 -16.68 47.74
N VAL A 327 -3.20 -16.63 48.29
CA VAL A 327 -4.32 -17.55 48.00
C VAL A 327 -4.63 -17.64 46.49
N ASP A 328 -4.39 -16.59 45.71
CA ASP A 328 -4.71 -16.52 44.28
C ASP A 328 -3.70 -17.24 43.36
N ALA A 329 -2.48 -17.53 43.84
CA ALA A 329 -1.44 -18.21 43.04
C ALA A 329 -1.56 -19.75 43.05
N ASP A 330 -2.56 -20.27 43.77
CA ASP A 330 -2.76 -21.70 44.02
C ASP A 330 -3.73 -22.40 43.05
N GLU A 331 -4.44 -21.63 42.22
CA GLU A 331 -5.43 -22.20 41.33
C GLU A 331 -4.81 -22.77 40.03
N PRO A 332 -5.30 -23.91 39.52
CA PRO A 332 -4.92 -24.42 38.19
C PRO A 332 -5.15 -23.39 37.05
N SER A 333 -6.11 -22.48 37.23
CA SER A 333 -6.39 -21.35 36.33
C SER A 333 -5.16 -20.44 36.17
N THR A 334 -4.51 -20.05 37.26
CA THR A 334 -3.30 -19.20 37.25
C THR A 334 -2.15 -19.84 36.47
N HIS A 335 -1.99 -21.17 36.55
CA HIS A 335 -0.99 -21.89 35.76
C HIS A 335 -1.33 -21.90 34.26
N ILE A 336 -2.61 -22.06 33.90
CA ILE A 336 -3.09 -22.01 32.52
C ILE A 336 -2.94 -20.60 31.94
N ASP A 337 -3.28 -19.56 32.70
CA ASP A 337 -3.18 -18.16 32.29
C ASP A 337 -1.72 -17.72 32.10
N MET A 338 -0.81 -18.15 32.98
CA MET A 338 0.62 -17.92 32.82
C MET A 338 1.18 -18.65 31.59
N SER A 339 0.82 -19.93 31.41
CA SER A 339 1.27 -20.73 30.27
C SER A 339 0.78 -20.16 28.94
N SER A 340 -0.49 -19.75 28.86
CA SER A 340 -1.05 -19.12 27.66
C SER A 340 -0.41 -17.76 27.36
N SER A 341 -0.14 -16.96 28.38
CA SER A 341 0.59 -15.68 28.24
C SER A 341 2.03 -15.89 27.77
N PHE A 342 2.73 -16.90 28.31
CA PHE A 342 4.08 -17.26 27.90
C PHE A 342 4.11 -17.81 26.47
N GLN A 343 3.11 -18.61 26.09
CA GLN A 343 2.99 -19.11 24.72
C GLN A 343 2.82 -17.97 23.71
N ASN A 344 2.11 -16.88 24.06
CA ASN A 344 2.03 -15.69 23.21
C ASN A 344 3.40 -15.04 23.00
N CYS A 345 4.27 -15.04 24.01
CA CYS A 345 5.63 -14.54 23.91
C CYS A 345 6.51 -15.42 23.01
N ILE A 346 6.38 -16.75 23.11
CA ILE A 346 7.09 -17.72 22.24
C ILE A 346 6.63 -17.56 20.78
N ASP A 347 5.32 -17.47 20.56
CA ASP A 347 4.71 -17.37 19.25
C ASP A 347 4.77 -15.94 18.67
N MET A 348 5.40 -14.99 19.37
CA MET A 348 5.46 -13.61 18.95
C MET A 348 6.22 -13.47 17.63
N ARG A 349 5.63 -12.74 16.69
CA ARG A 349 6.20 -12.51 15.36
C ARG A 349 7.34 -11.50 15.42
N ARG A 350 8.38 -11.75 14.62
CA ARG A 350 9.54 -10.85 14.48
C ARG A 350 9.25 -9.58 13.71
N ALA A 351 8.16 -9.50 12.96
CA ALA A 351 7.72 -8.30 12.29
C ALA A 351 6.19 -8.25 12.38
N PRO A 352 5.57 -7.07 12.39
CA PRO A 352 4.13 -6.94 12.56
C PRO A 352 3.36 -7.29 11.27
N VAL A 353 3.78 -8.30 10.51
CA VAL A 353 3.25 -8.67 9.19
C VAL A 353 2.33 -9.89 9.30
N ARG A 354 1.07 -9.71 8.88
CA ARG A 354 0.07 -10.77 8.83
C ARG A 354 0.16 -11.56 7.52
N ARG A 355 -0.10 -12.87 7.59
CA ARG A 355 -0.15 -13.73 6.40
C ARG A 355 -1.26 -13.29 5.44
N THR A 356 -2.42 -12.92 5.97
CA THR A 356 -3.56 -12.41 5.19
C THR A 356 -3.20 -11.15 4.39
N THR A 357 -2.43 -10.23 4.99
CA THR A 357 -1.97 -9.01 4.30
C THR A 357 -1.02 -9.35 3.15
N LEU A 358 -0.09 -10.28 3.36
CA LEU A 358 0.78 -10.77 2.28
C LEU A 358 -0.04 -11.43 1.17
N ILE A 359 -0.92 -12.38 1.50
CA ILE A 359 -1.77 -13.07 0.53
C ILE A 359 -2.60 -12.08 -0.29
N LEU A 360 -3.19 -11.06 0.36
CA LEU A 360 -3.93 -10.01 -0.33
C LEU A 360 -3.05 -9.24 -1.32
N LEU A 361 -1.87 -8.79 -0.91
CA LEU A 361 -0.97 -8.03 -1.77
C LEU A 361 -0.44 -8.87 -2.94
N PHE A 362 -0.06 -10.12 -2.68
CA PHE A 362 0.33 -11.08 -3.73
C PHE A 362 -0.84 -11.36 -4.69
N ALA A 363 -2.06 -11.53 -4.17
CA ALA A 363 -3.24 -11.71 -5.01
C ALA A 363 -3.49 -10.48 -5.90
N CYS A 364 -3.42 -9.26 -5.35
CA CYS A 364 -3.55 -8.03 -6.13
C CYS A 364 -2.44 -7.87 -7.19
N ALA A 365 -1.23 -8.35 -6.93
CA ALA A 365 -0.15 -8.36 -7.91
C ALA A 365 -0.37 -9.41 -9.00
N ALA A 366 -0.83 -10.61 -8.64
CA ALA A 366 -0.93 -11.75 -9.55
C ALA A 366 -2.23 -11.79 -10.38
N VAL A 367 -3.36 -11.30 -9.84
CA VAL A 367 -4.68 -11.39 -10.51
C VAL A 367 -4.69 -10.72 -11.89
N PRO A 368 -4.16 -9.50 -12.09
CA PRO A 368 -4.09 -8.91 -13.43
C PRO A 368 -3.17 -9.67 -14.38
N MET A 369 -2.10 -10.30 -13.86
CA MET A 369 -1.21 -11.14 -14.67
C MET A 369 -1.91 -12.37 -15.22
N LEU A 370 -2.89 -12.92 -14.49
CA LEU A 370 -3.72 -14.02 -15.00
C LEU A 370 -4.42 -13.64 -16.31
N ALA A 371 -4.86 -12.39 -16.46
CA ALA A 371 -5.49 -11.92 -17.70
C ALA A 371 -4.51 -11.96 -18.90
N VAL A 372 -3.21 -11.74 -18.66
CA VAL A 372 -2.15 -11.85 -19.68
C VAL A 372 -2.02 -13.30 -20.16
N TYR A 373 -1.99 -14.27 -19.23
CA TYR A 373 -1.90 -15.69 -19.58
C TYR A 373 -3.16 -16.22 -20.26
N LEU A 374 -4.34 -15.78 -19.81
CA LEU A 374 -5.61 -16.19 -20.43
C LEU A 374 -5.74 -15.74 -21.87
N GLN A 375 -5.12 -14.62 -22.27
CA GLN A 375 -5.09 -14.19 -23.67
C GLN A 375 -4.19 -15.05 -24.57
N GLN A 376 -3.20 -15.73 -23.99
CA GLN A 376 -2.25 -16.56 -24.74
C GLN A 376 -2.77 -17.99 -24.97
N LEU A 377 -3.65 -18.48 -24.10
CA LEU A 377 -4.18 -19.84 -24.20
C LEU A 377 -5.37 -19.88 -25.17
N PRO A 378 -5.38 -20.79 -26.17
CA PRO A 378 -6.61 -21.08 -26.89
C PRO A 378 -7.66 -21.59 -25.90
N MET A 379 -8.91 -21.12 -26.01
CA MET A 379 -10.01 -21.45 -25.09
C MET A 379 -10.17 -22.97 -24.85
N VAL A 380 -9.79 -23.79 -25.84
CA VAL A 380 -9.80 -25.26 -25.77
C VAL A 380 -8.80 -25.81 -24.74
N GLU A 381 -7.62 -25.21 -24.62
CA GLU A 381 -6.56 -25.61 -23.68
C GLU A 381 -6.97 -25.30 -22.23
N ILE A 382 -7.65 -24.16 -22.02
CA ILE A 382 -8.17 -23.73 -20.71
C ILE A 382 -9.20 -24.73 -20.18
N VAL A 383 -10.16 -25.14 -21.03
CA VAL A 383 -11.20 -26.12 -20.65
C VAL A 383 -10.59 -27.51 -20.38
N LYS A 384 -9.59 -27.92 -21.16
CA LYS A 384 -8.86 -29.18 -20.92
C LYS A 384 -8.13 -29.17 -19.57
N ARG A 385 -7.42 -28.09 -19.23
CA ARG A 385 -6.70 -27.96 -17.95
C ARG A 385 -7.65 -27.88 -16.75
N LEU A 386 -8.80 -27.20 -16.88
CA LEU A 386 -9.81 -27.15 -15.83
C LEU A 386 -10.48 -28.51 -15.59
N ARG A 387 -10.80 -29.27 -16.65
CA ARG A 387 -11.31 -30.64 -16.50
C ARG A 387 -10.31 -31.57 -15.83
N GLY A 388 -9.02 -31.44 -16.15
CA GLY A 388 -7.95 -32.24 -15.55
C GLY A 388 -7.61 -31.88 -14.10
N LEU A 389 -8.11 -30.76 -13.57
CA LEU A 389 -8.00 -30.40 -12.14
C LEU A 389 -9.24 -30.80 -11.33
N MET A 390 -10.36 -31.10 -12.01
CA MET A 390 -11.64 -31.48 -11.40
C MET A 390 -11.94 -32.99 -11.49
N GLY A 391 -11.11 -33.75 -12.20
CA GLY A 391 -11.11 -35.22 -12.21
C GLY A 391 -9.76 -35.71 -11.72
#